data_AF-A0A928HR90-F1
#
_entry.id   AF-A0A928HR90-F1
#
_cell.length_a   1.000
_cell.length_b   1.000
_cell.length_c   1.000
_cell.angle_alpha   90.00
_cell.angle_beta   90.00
_cell.angle_gamma   90.00
#
_symmetry.space_group_name_H-M   'P 1'
#
loop_
_entity.id
_entity.type
_entity.pdbx_description
1 polymer ?
#
loop_
_entity_poly.entity_id
_entity_poly.type
_entity_poly.pdbx_seq_one_letter_code
_entity_poly.pdbx_strand_id
1 'polypeptide(L)'
;MSEEKKKRERSPKRLWTTVGVVALVVAVAGFGFYQWHEQPSFCASFCHNMDEYLFTYSEEQGVAGTDKYGNEVSNTNAMMSTLHRTNQTTALPTITCLMCHVPTIPEQMDEGIKMVTGNYYDPLDERIGDGLTHWRGVDSTAFCANENCHAYLLGEDGLVDRKKLEHATANRDFNPHDTYHAAQQMECTNCHKGHRASVMQCTACHEHENEPVPDGWLNAEQDKELVAASFGTAA
;
A
#
# COMPACT_ATOMS: atom_id res chain seq x y z
N MET A 1 -69.47 -12.13 -0.73
CA MET A 1 -69.13 -10.80 -1.29
C MET A 1 -67.63 -10.64 -1.22
N SER A 2 -66.95 -10.88 -2.34
CA SER A 2 -65.51 -10.69 -2.50
C SER A 2 -65.23 -9.21 -2.73
N GLU A 3 -64.49 -8.56 -1.82
CA GLU A 3 -63.98 -7.21 -2.04
C GLU A 3 -62.93 -7.22 -3.16
N GLU A 4 -63.28 -6.62 -4.29
CA GLU A 4 -62.33 -6.33 -5.36
C GLU A 4 -61.42 -5.16 -4.93
N LYS A 5 -60.15 -5.46 -4.64
CA LYS A 5 -59.12 -4.43 -4.44
C LYS A 5 -58.85 -3.71 -5.76
N LYS A 6 -59.43 -2.51 -5.90
CA LYS A 6 -59.19 -1.60 -7.02
C LYS A 6 -57.69 -1.30 -7.15
N LYS A 7 -57.02 -1.85 -8.18
CA LYS A 7 -55.62 -1.56 -8.50
C LYS A 7 -55.51 -0.08 -8.88
N ARG A 8 -54.88 0.71 -8.03
CA ARG A 8 -54.62 2.14 -8.27
C ARG A 8 -53.65 2.27 -9.46
N GLU A 9 -54.13 2.67 -10.63
CA GLU A 9 -53.25 2.99 -11.77
C GLU A 9 -52.35 4.18 -11.39
N ARG A 10 -51.03 3.95 -11.43
CA ARG A 10 -50.03 4.99 -11.14
C ARG A 10 -49.99 5.93 -12.34
N SER A 11 -50.32 7.21 -12.11
CA SER A 11 -50.19 8.27 -13.12
C SER A 11 -48.75 8.31 -13.69
N PRO A 12 -48.56 8.42 -15.02
CA PRO A 12 -47.24 8.45 -15.64
C PRO A 12 -46.39 9.60 -15.08
N LYS A 13 -46.99 10.75 -14.72
CA LYS A 13 -46.26 11.84 -14.05
C LYS A 13 -45.65 11.40 -12.72
N ARG A 14 -46.40 10.65 -11.89
CA ARG A 14 -45.88 10.13 -10.62
C ARG A 14 -44.79 9.09 -10.82
N LEU A 15 -44.89 8.27 -11.88
CA LEU A 15 -43.83 7.31 -12.24
C LEU A 15 -42.53 8.05 -12.61
N TRP A 16 -42.59 9.05 -13.48
CA TRP A 16 -41.42 9.86 -13.86
C TRP A 16 -40.84 10.64 -12.68
N THR A 17 -41.67 11.18 -11.79
CA THR A 17 -41.19 11.83 -10.55
C THR A 17 -40.48 10.82 -9.64
N THR A 18 -41.04 9.62 -9.44
CA THR A 18 -40.39 8.58 -8.64
C THR A 18 -39.07 8.13 -9.26
N VAL A 19 -39.01 7.91 -10.57
CA VAL A 19 -37.77 7.55 -11.28
C VAL A 19 -36.72 8.66 -11.12
N GLY A 20 -37.12 9.93 -11.30
CA GLY A 20 -36.22 11.06 -11.12
C GLY A 20 -35.66 11.16 -9.69
N VAL A 21 -36.50 10.97 -8.68
CA VAL A 21 -36.06 10.95 -7.27
C VAL A 21 -35.13 9.77 -7.00
N VAL A 22 -35.44 8.56 -7.48
CA VAL A 22 -34.57 7.40 -7.31
C VAL A 22 -33.23 7.61 -7.99
N ALA A 23 -33.21 8.14 -9.22
CA ALA A 23 -31.98 8.43 -9.93
C ALA A 23 -31.12 9.46 -9.17
N LEU A 24 -31.74 10.51 -8.63
CA LEU A 24 -31.04 11.50 -7.80
C LEU A 24 -30.44 10.87 -6.54
N VAL A 25 -31.22 10.05 -5.83
CA VAL A 25 -30.75 9.37 -4.61
C VAL A 25 -29.56 8.45 -4.92
N VAL A 26 -29.64 7.67 -6.00
CA VAL A 26 -28.53 6.79 -6.43
C VAL A 26 -27.31 7.62 -6.80
N ALA A 27 -27.46 8.74 -7.50
CA ALA A 27 -26.33 9.61 -7.85
C ALA A 27 -25.66 10.20 -6.61
N VAL A 28 -26.43 10.70 -5.64
CA VAL A 28 -25.90 11.26 -4.38
C VAL A 28 -25.23 10.18 -3.54
N ALA A 29 -25.86 9.01 -3.40
CA ALA A 29 -25.30 7.89 -2.66
C ALA A 29 -24.03 7.35 -3.32
N GLY A 30 -24.01 7.22 -4.66
CA GLY A 30 -22.85 6.78 -5.42
C GLY A 30 -21.67 7.75 -5.29
N PHE A 31 -21.92 9.05 -5.34
CA PHE A 31 -20.86 10.05 -5.12
C PHE A 31 -20.34 10.01 -3.68
N GLY A 32 -21.23 9.92 -2.68
CA GLY A 32 -20.81 9.80 -1.28
C GLY A 32 -20.01 8.52 -1.01
N PHE A 33 -20.45 7.39 -1.57
CA PHE A 33 -19.72 6.12 -1.50
C PHE A 33 -18.35 6.23 -2.16
N TYR A 34 -18.28 6.84 -3.36
CA TYR A 34 -17.01 7.06 -4.04
C TYR A 34 -16.05 7.94 -3.21
N GLN A 35 -16.51 9.03 -2.60
CA GLN A 35 -15.61 9.85 -1.78
C GLN A 35 -15.12 9.11 -0.52
N TRP A 36 -15.99 8.29 0.07
CA TRP A 36 -15.63 7.52 1.26
C TRP A 36 -14.77 6.29 0.95
N HIS A 37 -14.90 5.66 -0.24
CA HIS A 37 -14.03 4.54 -0.64
C HIS A 37 -12.55 4.91 -0.71
N GLU A 38 -12.24 6.20 -0.94
CA GLU A 38 -10.87 6.71 -0.97
C GLU A 38 -10.27 6.98 0.41
N GLN A 39 -11.06 6.83 1.49
CA GLN A 39 -10.62 7.13 2.86
C GLN A 39 -10.05 5.89 3.57
N PRO A 40 -9.02 6.04 4.43
CA PRO A 40 -8.46 4.91 5.20
C PRO A 40 -9.48 4.14 6.04
N SER A 41 -10.54 4.80 6.50
CA SER A 41 -11.60 4.16 7.28
C SER A 41 -12.43 3.15 6.48
N PHE A 42 -12.50 3.28 5.15
CA PHE A 42 -13.15 2.29 4.29
C PHE A 42 -12.45 0.93 4.40
N CYS A 43 -11.11 0.94 4.34
CA CYS A 43 -10.29 -0.26 4.35
C CYS A 43 -10.54 -1.12 5.60
N ALA A 44 -10.50 -0.52 6.78
CA ALA A 44 -10.78 -1.23 8.04
C ALA A 44 -12.26 -1.59 8.23
N SER A 45 -13.18 -0.81 7.66
CA SER A 45 -14.61 -1.05 7.88
C SER A 45 -15.21 -2.13 6.98
N PHE A 46 -14.64 -2.35 5.79
CA PHE A 46 -15.25 -3.22 4.77
C PHE A 46 -14.37 -4.39 4.32
N CYS A 47 -13.06 -4.31 4.54
CA CYS A 47 -12.15 -5.43 4.31
C CYS A 47 -11.72 -6.00 5.67
N HIS A 48 -12.09 -7.24 5.97
CA HIS A 48 -11.90 -7.87 7.29
C HIS A 48 -10.45 -8.22 7.67
N ASN A 49 -9.46 -7.87 6.85
CA ASN A 49 -8.05 -8.21 7.00
C ASN A 49 -7.11 -7.01 6.73
N MET A 50 -7.65 -5.80 6.86
CA MET A 50 -6.92 -4.54 6.63
C MET A 50 -6.63 -3.77 7.92
N ASP A 51 -7.04 -4.28 9.08
CA ASP A 51 -6.92 -3.58 10.36
C ASP A 51 -5.46 -3.34 10.75
N GLU A 52 -4.60 -4.34 10.58
CA GLU A 52 -3.16 -4.27 10.85
C GLU A 52 -2.45 -3.30 9.90
N TYR A 53 -2.92 -3.21 8.66
CA TYR A 53 -2.41 -2.27 7.65
C TYR A 53 -2.80 -0.84 7.98
N LEU A 54 -4.04 -0.62 8.43
CA LEU A 54 -4.49 0.68 8.91
C LEU A 54 -3.75 1.06 10.20
N PHE A 55 -3.52 0.10 11.10
CA PHE A 55 -2.79 0.31 12.34
C PHE A 55 -1.38 0.82 12.06
N THR A 56 -0.59 0.06 11.31
CA THR A 56 0.79 0.45 10.93
C THR A 56 0.84 1.78 10.19
N TYR A 57 -0.08 2.05 9.27
CA TYR A 57 -0.21 3.37 8.64
C TYR A 57 -0.49 4.50 9.66
N SER A 58 -1.28 4.21 10.70
CA SER A 58 -1.77 5.19 11.65
C SER A 58 -0.86 5.42 12.86
N GLU A 59 0.22 4.65 12.99
CA GLU A 59 1.19 4.82 14.05
C GLU A 59 1.88 6.21 14.03
N GLU A 60 2.34 6.64 15.19
CA GLU A 60 3.14 7.86 15.33
C GLU A 60 4.54 7.62 14.75
N GLN A 61 5.11 8.61 14.06
CA GLN A 61 6.45 8.54 13.48
C GLN A 61 7.55 8.73 14.54
N GLY A 62 8.63 7.97 14.42
CA GLY A 62 9.83 8.17 15.25
C GLY A 62 9.76 7.56 16.66
N VAL A 63 8.81 6.66 16.91
CA VAL A 63 8.61 5.98 18.21
C VAL A 63 8.68 4.47 18.04
N ALA A 64 8.72 3.72 19.14
CA ALA A 64 8.55 2.27 19.11
C ALA A 64 7.10 1.92 18.76
N GLY A 65 6.91 0.84 18.00
CA GLY A 65 5.65 0.44 17.40
C GLY A 65 5.56 -1.06 17.12
N THR A 66 4.60 -1.47 16.30
CA THR A 66 4.48 -2.88 15.89
C THR A 66 4.18 -3.02 14.41
N ASP A 67 4.73 -4.04 13.75
CA ASP A 67 4.43 -4.31 12.35
C ASP A 67 3.07 -4.99 12.14
N LYS A 68 2.71 -5.23 10.87
CA LYS A 68 1.47 -5.91 10.48
C LYS A 68 1.34 -7.36 10.97
N TYR A 69 2.41 -7.96 11.47
CA TYR A 69 2.41 -9.30 12.04
C TYR A 69 2.39 -9.27 13.58
N GLY A 70 2.40 -8.07 14.19
CA GLY A 70 2.44 -7.86 15.63
C GLY A 70 3.84 -7.92 16.24
N ASN A 71 4.90 -7.91 15.44
CA ASN A 71 6.28 -7.85 15.96
C ASN A 71 6.64 -6.42 16.36
N GLU A 72 7.50 -6.27 17.37
CA GLU A 72 8.00 -4.95 17.77
C GLU A 72 8.88 -4.32 16.67
N VAL A 73 8.69 -3.02 16.44
CA VAL A 73 9.55 -2.19 15.61
C VAL A 73 10.12 -1.07 16.48
N SER A 74 11.44 -0.99 16.62
CA SER A 74 12.05 -0.03 17.55
C SER A 74 11.89 1.43 17.12
N ASN A 75 11.70 1.67 15.81
CA ASN A 75 11.39 2.97 15.25
C ASN A 75 10.43 2.83 14.06
N THR A 76 9.21 3.34 14.20
CA THR A 76 8.14 3.30 13.19
C THR A 76 8.50 3.96 11.86
N ASN A 77 9.52 4.84 11.81
CA ASN A 77 10.03 5.38 10.55
C ASN A 77 10.67 4.31 9.65
N ALA A 78 10.95 3.11 10.18
CA ALA A 78 11.39 1.97 9.39
C ALA A 78 10.26 1.32 8.56
N MET A 79 9.00 1.69 8.80
CA MET A 79 7.85 1.23 8.02
C MET A 79 7.44 2.31 7.02
N MET A 80 7.41 1.99 5.73
CA MET A 80 7.05 2.98 4.71
C MET A 80 5.64 3.53 4.91
N SER A 81 4.67 2.70 5.32
CA SER A 81 3.29 3.12 5.53
C SER A 81 3.18 4.24 6.56
N THR A 82 3.89 4.10 7.68
CA THR A 82 3.92 5.11 8.75
C THR A 82 4.67 6.35 8.31
N LEU A 83 5.85 6.18 7.70
CA LEU A 83 6.70 7.28 7.25
C LEU A 83 6.02 8.13 6.17
N HIS A 84 5.24 7.51 5.27
CA HIS A 84 4.59 8.22 4.17
C HIS A 84 3.26 8.86 4.57
N ARG A 85 2.61 8.46 5.67
CA ARG A 85 1.34 9.06 6.13
C ARG A 85 1.43 10.58 6.24
N THR A 86 2.46 11.08 6.90
CA THR A 86 2.75 12.52 7.02
C THR A 86 4.18 12.75 6.60
N ASN A 87 4.40 13.49 5.52
CA ASN A 87 5.74 13.90 5.15
C ASN A 87 5.77 15.41 4.92
N GLN A 88 6.94 16.01 5.12
CA GLN A 88 7.19 17.43 4.85
C GLN A 88 7.80 17.64 3.44
N THR A 89 7.91 16.58 2.65
CA THR A 89 8.75 16.51 1.44
C THR A 89 7.94 16.36 0.15
N THR A 90 6.65 16.06 0.23
CA THR A 90 5.71 16.05 -0.91
C THR A 90 4.80 17.26 -0.84
N ALA A 91 4.20 17.64 -1.97
CA ALA A 91 3.24 18.74 -2.05
C ALA A 91 1.89 18.45 -1.34
N LEU A 92 1.76 17.28 -0.71
CA LEU A 92 0.55 16.80 -0.07
C LEU A 92 0.81 16.63 1.45
N PRO A 93 -0.01 17.25 2.32
CA PRO A 93 0.21 17.19 3.77
C PRO A 93 -0.02 15.78 4.35
N THR A 94 -0.69 14.91 3.59
CA THR A 94 -1.00 13.53 3.96
C THR A 94 -1.00 12.66 2.70
N ILE A 95 -0.41 11.46 2.77
CA ILE A 95 -0.56 10.42 1.74
C ILE A 95 -1.55 9.38 2.27
N THR A 96 -2.63 9.09 1.54
CA THR A 96 -3.61 8.04 1.91
C THR A 96 -3.28 6.70 1.27
N CYS A 97 -3.96 5.63 1.70
CA CYS A 97 -3.72 4.26 1.23
C CYS A 97 -3.71 4.14 -0.31
N LEU A 98 -4.73 4.70 -0.97
CA LEU A 98 -4.92 4.59 -2.42
C LEU A 98 -3.98 5.47 -3.25
N MET A 99 -3.20 6.34 -2.61
CA MET A 99 -2.15 7.09 -3.31
C MET A 99 -0.93 6.20 -3.60
N CYS A 100 -0.69 5.18 -2.77
CA CYS A 100 0.30 4.13 -3.04
C CYS A 100 -0.39 2.92 -3.71
N HIS A 101 -1.48 2.43 -3.12
CA HIS A 101 -2.31 1.35 -3.64
C HIS A 101 -3.30 1.87 -4.69
N VAL A 102 -2.77 2.36 -5.81
CA VAL A 102 -3.57 2.95 -6.88
C VAL A 102 -4.54 1.91 -7.44
N PRO A 103 -5.86 2.06 -7.19
CA PRO A 103 -6.80 1.01 -7.49
C PRO A 103 -7.10 0.96 -8.98
N THR A 104 -7.19 -0.25 -9.53
CA THR A 104 -7.74 -0.46 -10.87
C THR A 104 -9.09 -1.18 -10.76
N ILE A 105 -9.98 -1.00 -11.74
CA ILE A 105 -11.28 -1.71 -11.73
C ILE A 105 -11.07 -3.24 -11.77
N PRO A 106 -10.19 -3.81 -12.62
CA PRO A 106 -9.98 -5.25 -12.64
C PRO A 106 -9.46 -5.81 -11.30
N GLU A 107 -8.55 -5.10 -10.64
CA GLU A 107 -8.04 -5.46 -9.31
C GLU A 107 -9.14 -5.45 -8.26
N GLN A 108 -9.92 -4.37 -8.18
CA GLN A 108 -11.01 -4.26 -7.21
C GLN A 108 -12.08 -5.34 -7.42
N MET A 109 -12.33 -5.75 -8.67
CA MET A 109 -13.23 -6.87 -8.96
C MET A 109 -12.65 -8.21 -8.50
N ASP A 110 -11.37 -8.47 -8.74
CA ASP A 110 -10.67 -9.68 -8.30
C ASP A 110 -10.62 -9.77 -6.77
N GLU A 111 -10.25 -8.67 -6.09
CA GLU A 111 -10.27 -8.55 -4.64
C GLU A 111 -11.67 -8.78 -4.07
N GLY A 112 -12.70 -8.17 -4.66
CA GLY A 112 -14.09 -8.37 -4.24
C GLY A 112 -14.56 -9.83 -4.38
N ILE A 113 -14.14 -10.52 -5.45
CA ILE A 113 -14.43 -11.96 -5.62
C ILE A 113 -13.69 -12.79 -4.56
N LYS A 114 -12.40 -12.53 -4.34
CA LYS A 114 -11.59 -13.23 -3.33
C LYS A 114 -12.16 -13.04 -1.93
N MET A 115 -12.55 -11.81 -1.60
CA MET A 115 -13.22 -11.44 -0.36
C MET A 115 -14.50 -12.27 -0.14
N VAL A 116 -15.42 -12.28 -1.13
CA VAL A 116 -16.71 -13.00 -1.02
C VAL A 116 -16.52 -14.51 -0.99
N THR A 117 -15.52 -15.03 -1.69
CA THR A 117 -15.24 -16.47 -1.77
C THR A 117 -14.37 -17.00 -0.64
N GLY A 118 -13.72 -16.13 0.13
CA GLY A 118 -12.72 -16.54 1.14
C GLY A 118 -11.38 -16.97 0.54
N ASN A 119 -11.11 -16.69 -0.75
CA ASN A 119 -9.93 -17.18 -1.46
C ASN A 119 -8.77 -16.16 -1.38
N TYR A 120 -8.25 -15.93 -0.19
CA TYR A 120 -7.10 -15.07 0.09
C TYR A 120 -6.30 -15.60 1.28
N TYR A 121 -5.07 -15.12 1.43
CA TYR A 121 -4.22 -15.42 2.58
C TYR A 121 -4.52 -14.49 3.76
N ASP A 122 -4.45 -15.01 4.97
CA ASP A 122 -4.60 -14.24 6.20
C ASP A 122 -3.53 -14.70 7.22
N PRO A 123 -2.52 -13.87 7.55
CA PRO A 123 -2.32 -12.50 7.04
C PRO A 123 -1.92 -12.49 5.56
N LEU A 124 -2.21 -11.38 4.86
CA LEU A 124 -1.82 -11.24 3.45
C LEU A 124 -0.29 -11.20 3.29
N ASP A 125 0.19 -11.86 2.24
CA ASP A 125 1.60 -11.85 1.86
C ASP A 125 2.10 -10.42 1.62
N GLU A 126 3.34 -10.15 2.05
CA GLU A 126 4.03 -8.93 1.63
C GLU A 126 4.21 -8.94 0.11
N ARG A 127 3.65 -7.91 -0.54
CA ARG A 127 3.81 -7.73 -1.98
C ARG A 127 5.17 -7.11 -2.29
N ILE A 128 5.85 -7.68 -3.26
CA ILE A 128 7.02 -7.08 -3.90
C ILE A 128 6.57 -6.21 -5.10
N GLY A 129 7.47 -5.37 -5.61
CA GLY A 129 7.19 -4.32 -6.59
C GLY A 129 6.29 -4.74 -7.77
N ASP A 130 6.59 -5.86 -8.43
CA ASP A 130 5.76 -6.38 -9.53
C ASP A 130 4.33 -6.71 -9.09
N GLY A 131 4.17 -7.27 -7.90
CA GLY A 131 2.85 -7.59 -7.35
C GLY A 131 2.00 -6.34 -7.07
N LEU A 132 2.64 -5.22 -6.72
CA LEU A 132 1.98 -3.94 -6.44
C LEU A 132 1.61 -3.16 -7.70
N THR A 133 2.22 -3.49 -8.84
CA THR A 133 2.06 -2.76 -10.12
C THR A 133 1.40 -3.62 -11.20
N HIS A 134 1.22 -4.93 -10.93
CA HIS A 134 0.67 -5.92 -11.85
C HIS A 134 -0.57 -5.45 -12.60
N TRP A 135 -1.58 -4.98 -11.87
CA TRP A 135 -2.86 -4.59 -12.45
C TRP A 135 -2.82 -3.27 -13.23
N ARG A 136 -1.82 -2.43 -12.95
CA ARG A 136 -1.55 -1.20 -13.70
C ARG A 136 -0.73 -1.47 -14.97
N GLY A 137 -0.08 -2.63 -15.06
CA GLY A 137 0.75 -3.01 -16.21
C GLY A 137 1.96 -2.09 -16.38
N VAL A 138 2.53 -1.60 -15.28
CA VAL A 138 3.70 -0.72 -15.26
C VAL A 138 4.88 -1.40 -14.58
N ASP A 139 6.07 -0.83 -14.75
CA ASP A 139 7.29 -1.27 -14.07
C ASP A 139 7.15 -1.22 -12.54
N SER A 140 7.77 -2.16 -11.83
CA SER A 140 7.77 -2.25 -10.36
C SER A 140 8.20 -0.96 -9.70
N THR A 141 9.20 -0.28 -10.26
CA THR A 141 9.74 0.96 -9.70
C THR A 141 8.75 2.12 -9.78
N ALA A 142 7.77 2.05 -10.71
CA ALA A 142 6.72 3.05 -10.87
C ALA A 142 5.75 3.12 -9.67
N PHE A 143 5.76 2.11 -8.79
CA PHE A 143 5.09 2.19 -7.49
C PHE A 143 5.67 3.34 -6.64
N CYS A 144 7.00 3.47 -6.60
CA CYS A 144 7.69 4.47 -5.78
C CYS A 144 8.05 5.74 -6.55
N ALA A 145 8.56 5.58 -7.78
CA ALA A 145 9.09 6.65 -8.61
C ALA A 145 8.19 6.86 -9.84
N ASN A 146 7.43 7.94 -9.84
CA ASN A 146 6.54 8.36 -10.91
C ASN A 146 6.42 9.90 -10.91
N GLU A 147 5.58 10.46 -11.78
CA GLU A 147 5.44 11.92 -11.91
C GLU A 147 5.00 12.61 -10.60
N ASN A 148 4.35 11.89 -9.68
CA ASN A 148 3.85 12.42 -8.41
C ASN A 148 4.75 12.08 -7.21
N CYS A 149 5.52 11.00 -7.28
CA CYS A 149 6.26 10.42 -6.16
C CYS A 149 7.71 10.15 -6.58
N HIS A 150 8.70 10.62 -5.82
CA HIS A 150 10.12 10.49 -6.15
C HIS A 150 10.51 10.79 -7.62
N ALA A 151 9.80 11.74 -8.26
CA ALA A 151 9.99 12.10 -9.67
C ALA A 151 11.42 12.53 -10.03
N TYR A 152 12.19 13.02 -9.06
CA TYR A 152 13.59 13.39 -9.22
C TYR A 152 14.50 12.20 -9.56
N LEU A 153 14.03 10.96 -9.35
CA LEU A 153 14.73 9.73 -9.71
C LEU A 153 14.48 9.31 -11.17
N LEU A 154 13.51 9.90 -11.87
CA LEU A 154 13.12 9.45 -13.20
C LEU A 154 14.14 9.85 -14.27
N GLY A 155 14.44 8.93 -15.17
CA GLY A 155 15.17 9.15 -16.42
C GLY A 155 14.28 9.73 -17.53
N GLU A 156 14.84 9.93 -18.72
CA GLU A 156 14.09 10.39 -19.90
C GLU A 156 13.08 9.36 -20.41
N ASP A 157 13.28 8.09 -20.08
CA ASP A 157 12.41 6.96 -20.40
C ASP A 157 11.23 6.81 -19.41
N GLY A 158 11.15 7.65 -18.38
CA GLY A 158 10.13 7.59 -17.35
C GLY A 158 10.34 6.46 -16.33
N LEU A 159 11.48 5.78 -16.36
CA LEU A 159 11.86 4.76 -15.37
C LEU A 159 12.90 5.32 -14.39
N VAL A 160 13.21 4.57 -13.33
CA VAL A 160 14.25 4.98 -12.37
C VAL A 160 15.62 5.01 -13.05
N ASP A 161 16.23 6.20 -13.07
CA ASP A 161 17.63 6.37 -13.45
C ASP A 161 18.52 6.01 -12.26
N ARG A 162 19.22 4.87 -12.38
CA ARG A 162 20.10 4.34 -11.32
C ARG A 162 21.22 5.31 -10.94
N LYS A 163 21.69 6.17 -11.86
CA LYS A 163 22.71 7.18 -11.52
C LYS A 163 22.11 8.30 -10.68
N LYS A 164 20.87 8.70 -10.96
CA LYS A 164 20.16 9.68 -10.11
C LYS A 164 19.86 9.09 -8.74
N LEU A 165 19.50 7.80 -8.67
CA LEU A 165 19.30 7.09 -7.42
C LEU A 165 20.59 7.03 -6.58
N GLU A 166 21.70 6.63 -7.18
CA GLU A 166 23.02 6.63 -6.54
C GLU A 166 23.38 8.05 -6.04
N HIS A 167 23.18 9.06 -6.88
CA HIS A 167 23.47 10.45 -6.54
C HIS A 167 22.62 10.97 -5.36
N ALA A 168 21.36 10.55 -5.27
CA ALA A 168 20.44 10.98 -4.21
C ALA A 168 20.90 10.57 -2.80
N THR A 169 21.76 9.55 -2.70
CA THR A 169 22.33 9.05 -1.44
C THR A 169 23.86 9.15 -1.37
N ALA A 170 24.48 9.93 -2.26
CA ALA A 170 25.94 10.06 -2.35
C ALA A 170 26.61 10.68 -1.10
N ASN A 171 25.85 11.37 -0.24
CA ASN A 171 26.36 11.99 0.98
C ASN A 171 26.38 11.05 2.19
N ARG A 172 25.97 9.78 2.03
CA ARG A 172 26.03 8.78 3.10
C ARG A 172 27.42 8.15 3.13
N ASP A 173 27.88 7.78 4.33
CA ASP A 173 29.16 7.08 4.50
C ASP A 173 29.20 5.74 3.74
N PHE A 174 28.05 5.06 3.73
CA PHE A 174 27.77 3.94 2.83
C PHE A 174 26.57 4.29 1.94
N ASN A 175 26.71 4.12 0.63
CA ASN A 175 25.63 4.38 -0.33
C ASN A 175 24.91 3.06 -0.71
N PRO A 176 23.72 2.78 -0.15
CA PRO A 176 22.97 1.56 -0.45
C PRO A 176 22.41 1.51 -1.87
N HIS A 177 22.47 2.63 -2.59
CA HIS A 177 22.02 2.74 -3.96
C HIS A 177 23.15 2.84 -4.98
N ASP A 178 24.39 2.55 -4.58
CA ASP A 178 25.49 2.42 -5.51
C ASP A 178 25.25 1.27 -6.51
N THR A 179 25.80 1.42 -7.71
CA THR A 179 25.62 0.50 -8.82
C THR A 179 26.59 -0.69 -8.83
N TYR A 180 27.39 -0.92 -7.77
CA TYR A 180 28.25 -2.11 -7.62
C TYR A 180 27.55 -3.44 -7.90
N HIS A 181 26.24 -3.52 -7.67
CA HIS A 181 25.40 -4.70 -7.93
C HIS A 181 24.37 -4.49 -9.04
N ALA A 182 24.69 -3.72 -10.09
CA ALA A 182 23.77 -3.47 -11.20
C ALA A 182 23.19 -4.75 -11.84
N ALA A 183 23.93 -5.87 -11.81
CA ALA A 183 23.47 -7.16 -12.31
C ALA A 183 22.42 -7.86 -11.42
N GLN A 184 22.30 -7.50 -10.14
CA GLN A 184 21.36 -8.13 -9.20
C GLN A 184 19.95 -7.53 -9.28
N GLN A 185 19.74 -6.46 -10.05
CA GLN A 185 18.44 -5.82 -10.28
C GLN A 185 17.60 -5.65 -9.01
N MET A 186 18.19 -5.13 -7.93
CA MET A 186 17.45 -4.93 -6.69
C MET A 186 16.35 -3.88 -6.86
N GLU A 187 15.16 -4.24 -6.43
CA GLU A 187 13.97 -3.42 -6.39
C GLU A 187 13.87 -2.67 -5.05
N CYS A 188 13.18 -1.53 -5.05
CA CYS A 188 12.98 -0.72 -3.84
C CYS A 188 12.41 -1.58 -2.68
N THR A 189 11.45 -2.45 -3.02
CA THR A 189 10.74 -3.34 -2.08
C THR A 189 11.58 -4.48 -1.51
N ASN A 190 12.79 -4.74 -2.04
CA ASN A 190 13.70 -5.70 -1.42
C ASN A 190 14.18 -5.18 -0.06
N CYS A 191 14.39 -3.88 0.08
CA CYS A 191 14.86 -3.26 1.31
C CYS A 191 13.75 -2.47 2.02
N HIS A 192 13.04 -1.61 1.29
CA HIS A 192 12.01 -0.74 1.86
C HIS A 192 10.68 -1.49 1.98
N LYS A 193 10.28 -1.76 3.23
CA LYS A 193 9.09 -2.56 3.53
C LYS A 193 7.90 -1.67 3.88
N GLY A 194 6.73 -2.06 3.36
CA GLY A 194 5.48 -1.30 3.46
C GLY A 194 5.01 -1.16 4.91
N HIS A 195 4.57 -2.29 5.47
CA HIS A 195 3.85 -2.37 6.75
C HIS A 195 4.62 -3.18 7.81
N ARG A 196 5.94 -3.27 7.66
CA ARG A 196 6.85 -3.87 8.64
C ARG A 196 8.21 -3.20 8.57
N ALA A 197 9.06 -3.49 9.55
CA ALA A 197 10.42 -2.96 9.57
C ALA A 197 11.14 -3.24 8.25
N SER A 198 11.73 -2.19 7.69
CA SER A 198 12.57 -2.28 6.49
C SER A 198 13.83 -3.09 6.76
N VAL A 199 14.41 -3.67 5.72
CA VAL A 199 15.51 -4.63 5.83
C VAL A 199 16.73 -4.10 5.11
N MET A 200 17.88 -4.10 5.79
CA MET A 200 19.16 -3.80 5.18
C MET A 200 19.69 -5.03 4.44
N GLN A 201 19.17 -5.28 3.23
CA GLN A 201 19.40 -6.51 2.46
C GLN A 201 20.88 -6.80 2.18
N CYS A 202 21.75 -5.77 2.14
CA CYS A 202 23.19 -5.93 1.96
C CYS A 202 23.82 -6.83 3.06
N THR A 203 23.24 -6.80 4.27
CA THR A 203 23.70 -7.64 5.38
C THR A 203 23.47 -9.15 5.17
N ALA A 204 22.76 -9.54 4.11
CA ALA A 204 22.63 -10.94 3.72
C ALA A 204 23.96 -11.55 3.22
N CYS A 205 24.87 -10.71 2.74
CA CYS A 205 26.17 -11.12 2.19
C CYS A 205 27.35 -10.35 2.82
N HIS A 206 27.11 -9.16 3.37
CA HIS A 206 28.12 -8.29 3.97
C HIS A 206 27.95 -8.25 5.49
N GLU A 207 29.05 -8.29 6.24
CA GLU A 207 28.99 -8.18 7.69
C GLU A 207 28.57 -6.77 8.14
N HIS A 208 27.75 -6.68 9.19
CA HIS A 208 27.17 -5.45 9.73
C HIS A 208 28.23 -4.39 10.11
N GLU A 209 29.48 -4.80 10.41
CA GLU A 209 30.56 -3.86 10.71
C GLU A 209 30.92 -2.96 9.50
N ASN A 210 30.58 -3.39 8.28
CA ASN A 210 30.79 -2.62 7.05
C ASN A 210 29.51 -1.92 6.56
N GLU A 211 28.35 -2.18 7.20
CA GLU A 211 27.04 -1.72 6.75
C GLU A 211 26.20 -1.22 7.94
N PRO A 212 26.04 0.09 8.13
CA PRO A 212 25.22 0.61 9.21
C PRO A 212 23.73 0.31 8.94
N VAL A 213 23.14 -0.58 9.75
CA VAL A 213 21.68 -0.80 9.73
C VAL A 213 20.98 0.44 10.29
N PRO A 214 20.07 1.08 9.53
CA PRO A 214 19.36 2.26 10.01
C PRO A 214 18.50 1.96 11.25
N ASP A 215 18.24 2.99 12.05
CA ASP A 215 17.38 2.84 13.23
C ASP A 215 15.98 2.31 12.86
N GLY A 216 15.51 1.31 13.61
CA GLY A 216 14.27 0.57 13.34
C GLY A 216 14.32 -0.46 12.23
N TRP A 217 15.39 -0.50 11.42
CA TRP A 217 15.55 -1.50 10.36
C TRP A 217 16.11 -2.81 10.91
N LEU A 218 15.85 -3.88 10.17
CA LEU A 218 16.39 -5.21 10.44
C LEU A 218 17.60 -5.49 9.57
N ASN A 219 18.55 -6.27 10.08
CA ASN A 219 19.49 -6.98 9.23
C ASN A 219 18.81 -8.22 8.60
N ALA A 220 19.48 -8.87 7.64
CA ALA A 220 18.92 -9.98 6.90
C ALA A 220 18.74 -11.27 7.73
N GLU A 221 19.49 -11.45 8.82
CA GLU A 221 19.30 -12.58 9.75
C GLU A 221 18.05 -12.36 10.59
N GLN A 222 17.91 -11.17 11.17
CA GLN A 222 16.72 -10.74 11.92
C GLN A 222 15.45 -10.81 11.06
N ASP A 223 15.52 -10.39 9.79
CA ASP A 223 14.40 -10.53 8.85
C ASP A 223 13.97 -12.00 8.67
N LYS A 224 14.93 -12.90 8.45
CA LYS A 224 14.64 -14.34 8.30
C LYS A 224 14.02 -14.92 9.56
N GLU A 225 14.54 -14.59 10.73
CA GLU A 225 14.02 -15.04 12.02
C GLU A 225 12.59 -14.52 12.25
N LEU A 226 12.35 -13.24 11.98
CA LEU A 226 11.03 -12.61 12.13
C LEU A 226 9.99 -13.25 11.21
N VAL A 227 10.34 -13.47 9.94
CA VAL A 227 9.43 -14.13 8.98
C VAL A 227 9.16 -15.58 9.41
N ALA A 228 10.20 -16.32 9.81
CA ALA A 228 10.03 -17.70 10.29
C ALA A 228 9.14 -17.77 11.53
N ALA A 229 9.31 -16.85 12.47
CA ALA A 229 8.49 -16.75 13.68
C ALA A 229 7.03 -16.37 13.38
N SER A 230 6.82 -15.46 12.42
CA SER A 230 5.50 -14.95 12.04
C SER A 230 4.64 -16.00 11.30
N PHE A 231 5.27 -16.94 10.59
CA PHE A 231 4.57 -17.93 9.75
C PHE A 231 4.79 -19.39 10.17
N GLY A 232 5.46 -19.62 11.31
CA GLY A 232 5.57 -20.94 11.92
C GLY A 232 6.45 -21.96 11.17
N THR A 233 7.26 -21.53 10.22
CA THR A 233 8.27 -22.41 9.60
C THR A 233 9.57 -22.33 10.40
N ALA A 234 9.59 -23.01 11.55
CA ALA A 234 10.87 -23.44 12.12
C ALA A 234 11.56 -24.34 11.09
N ALA A 235 12.83 -24.05 10.81
CA ALA A 235 13.71 -24.87 9.97
C ALA A 235 13.76 -26.33 10.43
#